data_AF-A0A244ENL1-F1
#
_entry.id   AF-A0A244ENL1-F1
#
_cell.length_a   1.000
_cell.length_b   1.000
_cell.length_c   1.000
_cell.angle_alpha   90.00
_cell.angle_beta   90.00
_cell.angle_gamma   90.00
#
_symmetry.space_group_name_H-M   'P 1'
#
loop_
_entity.id
_entity.type
_entity.pdbx_description
1 polymer ?
#
loop_
_entity_poly.entity_id
_entity_poly.type
_entity_poly.pdbx_seq_one_letter_code
_entity_poly.pdbx_strand_id
1 'polypeptide(L)'
;MDTRLATLIDDYTQAVRTALTLMKKSGIPLPYTTSEWSRTNLSGIKSLIDGIKYTSHGNGCLVELPDGDVDFDFGQLGEICGFDDWRIANFAKARHSTYGFATDAELRECFNHAVATKSILPMESQLFRLADRPVENGSCIDTRQAGDLLPSRDRDQVLTLQVHHFHAADLMLEHYDSLLAKWNKTQRLSRDDQSDFRVYMSSWLGFLAVTCEGFRKLKMYLLLNDHRPVEYQELLPECNKLNRAINAHFDSLRKYRNNVFHLRDTAVDTLDFLAPNAGRLGWAKSIHADLKQFFSNYRILCECHYLENERESESEFGPKVH
;
A
#
# COMPACT_ATOMS: atom_id res chain seq x y z
N MET A 1 14.18 -26.51 -13.04
CA MET A 1 12.80 -27.04 -12.90
C MET A 1 12.37 -27.69 -14.21
N ASP A 2 11.60 -28.78 -14.16
CA ASP A 2 10.97 -29.39 -15.35
C ASP A 2 10.06 -28.34 -16.03
N THR A 3 10.15 -28.20 -17.35
CA THR A 3 9.42 -27.15 -18.09
C THR A 3 7.91 -27.37 -18.07
N ARG A 4 7.45 -28.62 -18.04
CA ARG A 4 6.02 -28.96 -17.94
C ARG A 4 5.45 -28.51 -16.60
N LEU A 5 6.20 -28.78 -15.53
CA LEU A 5 5.84 -28.34 -14.18
C LEU A 5 5.85 -26.81 -14.09
N ALA A 6 6.83 -26.15 -14.71
CA ALA A 6 6.91 -24.70 -14.76
C ALA A 6 5.66 -24.09 -15.42
N THR A 7 5.29 -24.57 -16.61
CA THR A 7 4.09 -24.11 -17.33
C THR A 7 2.81 -24.36 -16.52
N LEU A 8 2.71 -25.52 -15.88
CA LEU A 8 1.56 -25.85 -15.03
C LEU A 8 1.42 -24.91 -13.82
N ILE A 9 2.52 -24.60 -13.13
CA ILE A 9 2.51 -23.66 -12.00
C ILE A 9 2.17 -22.23 -12.48
N ASP A 10 2.64 -21.85 -13.66
CA ASP A 10 2.35 -20.54 -14.25
C ASP A 10 0.87 -20.36 -14.56
N ASP A 11 0.27 -21.35 -15.23
CA ASP A 11 -1.15 -21.35 -15.53
C ASP A 11 -2.00 -21.38 -14.25
N TYR A 12 -1.62 -22.19 -13.26
CA TYR A 12 -2.26 -22.20 -11.94
C TYR A 12 -2.22 -20.82 -11.29
N THR A 13 -1.05 -20.21 -11.21
CA THR A 13 -0.87 -18.89 -10.58
C THR A 13 -1.67 -17.82 -11.32
N GLN A 14 -1.73 -17.89 -12.64
CA GLN A 14 -2.54 -16.98 -13.44
C GLN A 14 -4.04 -17.17 -13.21
N ALA A 15 -4.52 -18.42 -13.08
CA ALA A 15 -5.92 -18.70 -12.75
C ALA A 15 -6.28 -18.21 -11.34
N VAL A 16 -5.38 -18.37 -10.36
CA VAL A 16 -5.56 -17.79 -9.01
C VAL A 16 -5.69 -16.26 -9.09
N ARG A 17 -4.86 -15.58 -9.87
CA ARG A 17 -4.98 -14.13 -10.07
C ARG A 17 -6.30 -13.74 -10.71
N THR A 18 -6.78 -14.49 -11.71
CA THR A 18 -8.09 -14.27 -12.33
C THR A 18 -9.21 -14.43 -11.31
N ALA A 19 -9.19 -15.51 -10.52
CA ALA A 19 -10.16 -15.75 -9.45
C ALA A 19 -10.17 -14.61 -8.43
N LEU A 20 -9.00 -14.19 -7.94
CA LEU A 20 -8.88 -13.08 -6.98
C LEU A 20 -9.34 -11.73 -7.55
N THR A 21 -9.12 -11.50 -8.85
CA THR A 21 -9.62 -10.31 -9.55
C THR A 21 -11.14 -10.29 -9.56
N LEU A 22 -11.77 -11.42 -9.89
CA LEU A 22 -13.23 -11.57 -9.89
C LEU A 22 -13.79 -11.42 -8.48
N MET A 23 -13.16 -12.02 -7.48
CA MET A 23 -13.54 -11.87 -6.07
C MET A 23 -13.54 -10.41 -5.64
N LYS A 24 -12.43 -9.70 -5.90
CA LYS A 24 -12.30 -8.27 -5.53
C LYS A 24 -13.31 -7.38 -6.26
N LYS A 25 -13.56 -7.63 -7.55
CA LYS A 25 -14.62 -6.94 -8.32
C LYS A 25 -16.03 -7.25 -7.83
N SER A 26 -16.23 -8.40 -7.20
CA SER A 26 -17.52 -8.81 -6.61
C SER A 26 -17.72 -8.29 -5.19
N GLY A 27 -16.85 -7.41 -4.70
CA GLY A 27 -16.92 -6.83 -3.36
C GLY A 27 -16.34 -7.70 -2.25
N ILE A 28 -15.61 -8.78 -2.58
CA ILE A 28 -14.91 -9.59 -1.59
C ILE A 28 -13.53 -8.97 -1.34
N PRO A 29 -13.23 -8.47 -0.13
CA PRO A 29 -11.90 -7.97 0.17
C PRO A 29 -10.87 -9.10 0.15
N LEU A 30 -9.67 -8.81 -0.35
CA LEU A 30 -8.56 -9.74 -0.28
C LEU A 30 -7.84 -9.58 1.06
N PRO A 31 -7.59 -10.67 1.80
CA PRO A 31 -7.10 -10.61 3.18
C PRO A 31 -5.63 -10.21 3.26
N TYR A 32 -5.24 -9.52 4.32
CA TYR A 32 -3.84 -9.29 4.70
C TYR A 32 -3.25 -10.48 5.46
N THR A 33 -4.09 -11.36 6.01
CA THR A 33 -3.65 -12.57 6.71
C THR A 33 -4.66 -13.70 6.52
N THR A 34 -4.24 -14.96 6.60
CA THR A 34 -5.18 -16.09 6.59
C THR A 34 -6.22 -16.00 7.72
N SER A 35 -5.85 -15.43 8.88
CA SER A 35 -6.76 -15.26 10.00
C SER A 35 -7.91 -14.27 9.71
N GLU A 36 -7.65 -13.28 8.87
CA GLU A 36 -8.65 -12.33 8.39
C GLU A 36 -9.60 -13.00 7.39
N TRP A 37 -9.05 -13.82 6.49
CA TRP A 37 -9.86 -14.61 5.55
C TRP A 37 -10.89 -15.48 6.27
N SER A 38 -10.46 -16.25 7.27
CA SER A 38 -11.35 -17.14 8.02
C SER A 38 -12.46 -16.41 8.79
N ARG A 39 -12.34 -15.09 8.99
CA ARG A 39 -13.35 -14.24 9.66
C ARG A 39 -14.21 -13.46 8.68
N THR A 40 -13.88 -13.47 7.40
CA THR A 40 -14.59 -12.69 6.38
C THR A 40 -16.01 -13.22 6.22
N ASN A 41 -16.99 -12.34 6.43
CA ASN A 41 -18.39 -12.71 6.26
C ASN A 41 -18.80 -12.64 4.78
N LEU A 42 -18.93 -13.82 4.15
CA LEU A 42 -19.28 -13.96 2.74
C LEU A 42 -20.77 -14.23 2.49
N SER A 43 -21.60 -14.27 3.55
CA SER A 43 -23.02 -14.67 3.45
C SER A 43 -23.88 -13.79 2.53
N GLY A 44 -23.45 -12.53 2.29
CA GLY A 44 -24.14 -11.60 1.39
C GLY A 44 -23.83 -11.79 -0.10
N ILE A 45 -22.78 -12.55 -0.44
CA ILE A 45 -22.25 -12.64 -1.81
C ILE A 45 -22.44 -14.09 -2.30
N LYS A 46 -23.49 -14.33 -3.09
CA LYS A 46 -23.86 -15.71 -3.51
C LYS A 46 -23.04 -16.23 -4.69
N SER A 47 -22.53 -15.33 -5.52
CA SER A 47 -21.71 -15.63 -6.70
C SER A 47 -20.80 -14.44 -6.95
N LEU A 48 -19.72 -14.68 -7.68
CA LEU A 48 -18.89 -13.62 -8.23
C LEU A 48 -19.61 -12.99 -9.44
N ILE A 49 -19.00 -11.93 -10.00
CA ILE A 49 -19.41 -11.31 -11.27
C ILE A 49 -19.61 -12.37 -12.36
N ASP A 50 -20.55 -12.12 -13.26
CA ASP A 50 -20.99 -13.05 -14.32
C ASP A 50 -21.58 -14.38 -13.81
N GLY A 51 -21.93 -14.46 -12.52
CA GLY A 51 -22.55 -15.65 -11.93
C GLY A 51 -21.57 -16.80 -11.65
N ILE A 52 -20.26 -16.51 -11.68
CA ILE A 52 -19.21 -17.48 -11.36
C ILE A 52 -19.36 -17.94 -9.91
N LYS A 53 -19.36 -19.26 -9.69
CA LYS A 53 -19.51 -19.82 -8.36
C LYS A 53 -18.17 -19.85 -7.64
N TYR A 54 -18.25 -19.72 -6.32
CA TYR A 54 -17.12 -19.87 -5.44
C TYR A 54 -17.54 -20.57 -4.15
N THR A 55 -16.62 -21.27 -3.51
CA THR A 55 -16.81 -21.91 -2.22
C THR A 55 -15.61 -21.62 -1.34
N SER A 56 -15.78 -20.86 -0.26
CA SER A 56 -14.72 -20.66 0.72
C SER A 56 -14.51 -21.95 1.55
N HIS A 57 -13.26 -22.23 1.89
CA HIS A 57 -12.88 -23.36 2.73
C HIS A 57 -11.62 -23.01 3.51
N GLY A 58 -11.48 -23.49 4.76
CA GLY A 58 -10.24 -23.35 5.54
C GLY A 58 -9.51 -21.99 5.37
N ASN A 59 -8.36 -22.05 4.70
CA ASN A 59 -7.47 -20.91 4.46
C ASN A 59 -7.63 -20.28 3.06
N GLY A 60 -8.65 -20.69 2.30
CA GLY A 60 -8.69 -20.52 0.86
C GLY A 60 -10.08 -20.50 0.24
N CYS A 61 -10.10 -20.64 -1.08
CA CYS A 61 -11.31 -20.59 -1.89
C CYS A 61 -11.17 -21.47 -3.15
N LEU A 62 -12.27 -22.14 -3.50
CA LEU A 62 -12.48 -22.79 -4.77
C LEU A 62 -13.30 -21.85 -5.66
N VAL A 63 -12.86 -21.59 -6.89
CA VAL A 63 -13.59 -20.77 -7.87
C VAL A 63 -13.79 -21.55 -9.17
N GLU A 64 -15.04 -21.62 -9.65
CA GLU A 64 -15.45 -22.33 -10.88
C GLU A 64 -15.27 -21.41 -12.10
N LEU A 65 -14.04 -21.25 -12.59
CA LEU A 65 -13.76 -20.41 -13.76
C LEU A 65 -14.24 -21.08 -15.07
N PRO A 66 -14.52 -20.30 -16.14
CA PRO A 66 -14.99 -20.87 -17.41
C PRO A 66 -14.05 -21.89 -18.07
N ASP A 67 -12.74 -21.77 -17.80
CA ASP A 67 -11.69 -22.65 -18.32
C ASP A 67 -11.34 -23.80 -17.36
N GLY A 68 -11.98 -23.87 -16.19
CA GLY A 68 -11.84 -24.93 -15.19
C GLY A 68 -11.56 -24.40 -13.78
N ASP A 69 -11.87 -25.21 -12.79
CA ASP A 69 -11.82 -24.80 -11.39
C ASP A 69 -10.39 -24.47 -10.91
N VAL A 70 -10.30 -23.58 -9.91
CA VAL A 70 -9.04 -23.30 -9.20
C VAL A 70 -9.28 -23.27 -7.69
N ASP A 71 -8.53 -24.11 -6.97
CA ASP A 71 -8.47 -24.17 -5.50
C ASP A 71 -7.14 -23.57 -5.04
N PHE A 72 -7.20 -22.61 -4.13
CA PHE A 72 -6.03 -21.97 -3.56
C PHE A 72 -6.24 -21.64 -2.09
N ASP A 73 -5.13 -21.58 -1.34
CA ASP A 73 -5.09 -21.05 0.03
C ASP A 73 -4.29 -19.75 0.07
N PHE A 74 -4.71 -18.84 0.95
CA PHE A 74 -3.90 -17.70 1.34
C PHE A 74 -2.80 -18.15 2.31
N GLY A 75 -1.57 -17.72 2.04
CA GLY A 75 -0.48 -17.83 3.01
C GLY A 75 -0.75 -16.99 4.28
N GLN A 76 0.05 -17.22 5.32
CA GLN A 76 -0.15 -16.63 6.66
C GLN A 76 -0.34 -15.11 6.62
N LEU A 77 0.39 -14.41 5.74
CA LEU A 77 0.38 -12.97 5.53
C LEU A 77 -0.38 -12.59 4.25
N GLY A 78 -1.41 -13.37 3.89
CA GLY A 78 -2.26 -13.11 2.74
C GLY A 78 -1.56 -13.38 1.40
N GLU A 79 -0.51 -14.20 1.40
CA GLU A 79 0.22 -14.53 0.17
C GLU A 79 -0.67 -15.31 -0.82
N ILE A 80 -0.55 -14.99 -2.11
CA ILE A 80 -1.38 -15.55 -3.18
C ILE A 80 -0.60 -16.44 -4.14
N CYS A 81 0.72 -16.56 -3.94
CA CYS A 81 1.62 -17.34 -4.79
C CYS A 81 1.86 -18.77 -4.26
N GLY A 82 1.16 -19.16 -3.20
CA GLY A 82 1.32 -20.44 -2.53
C GLY A 82 0.60 -21.57 -3.26
N PHE A 83 1.23 -22.73 -3.35
CA PHE A 83 0.65 -23.94 -3.92
C PHE A 83 1.22 -25.19 -3.26
N ASP A 84 0.56 -26.33 -3.44
CA ASP A 84 1.09 -27.65 -3.11
C ASP A 84 0.88 -28.60 -4.29
N ASP A 85 1.46 -29.79 -4.21
CA ASP A 85 1.40 -30.78 -5.29
C ASP A 85 -0.02 -31.30 -5.55
N TRP A 86 -0.88 -31.36 -4.52
CA TRP A 86 -2.28 -31.77 -4.65
C TRP A 86 -3.10 -30.74 -5.42
N ARG A 87 -2.97 -29.45 -5.11
CA ARG A 87 -3.65 -28.34 -5.80
C ARG A 87 -3.24 -28.26 -7.26
N ILE A 88 -1.94 -28.39 -7.53
CA ILE A 88 -1.40 -28.36 -8.88
C ILE A 88 -1.91 -29.56 -9.70
N ALA A 89 -1.96 -30.76 -9.12
CA ALA A 89 -2.52 -31.94 -9.80
C ALA A 89 -4.04 -31.81 -10.06
N ASN A 90 -4.80 -31.28 -9.09
CA ASN A 90 -6.24 -31.06 -9.26
C ASN A 90 -6.55 -29.99 -10.30
N PHE A 91 -5.77 -28.91 -10.34
CA PHE A 91 -5.89 -27.87 -11.35
C PHE A 91 -5.73 -28.42 -12.77
N ALA A 92 -4.71 -29.26 -13.01
CA ALA A 92 -4.50 -29.90 -14.31
C ALA A 92 -5.69 -30.76 -14.73
N LYS A 93 -6.26 -31.53 -13.79
CA LYS A 93 -7.43 -32.39 -14.02
C LYS A 93 -8.69 -31.58 -14.35
N ALA A 94 -8.95 -30.51 -13.61
CA ALA A 94 -10.14 -29.67 -13.78
C ALA A 94 -10.22 -29.04 -15.18
N ARG A 95 -9.07 -28.76 -15.82
CA ARG A 95 -8.99 -28.21 -17.18
C ARG A 95 -8.97 -29.27 -18.28
N HIS A 96 -9.03 -30.55 -17.94
CA HIS A 96 -8.78 -31.68 -18.86
C HIS A 96 -7.50 -31.51 -19.69
N SER A 97 -6.51 -30.78 -19.15
CA SER A 97 -5.31 -30.40 -19.87
C SER A 97 -4.19 -31.39 -19.55
N THR A 98 -3.63 -31.99 -20.59
CA THR A 98 -2.44 -32.84 -20.43
C THR A 98 -1.22 -31.94 -20.48
N TYR A 99 -0.74 -31.48 -19.33
CA TYR A 99 0.55 -30.79 -19.18
C TYR A 99 1.76 -31.71 -19.47
N GLY A 100 1.57 -32.77 -20.27
CA GLY A 100 2.60 -33.74 -20.63
C GLY A 100 2.96 -34.74 -19.53
N PHE A 101 2.15 -34.85 -18.46
CA PHE A 101 2.32 -35.88 -17.42
C PHE A 101 1.39 -37.07 -17.70
N ALA A 102 1.91 -38.29 -17.63
CA ALA A 102 1.14 -39.51 -17.82
C ALA A 102 0.33 -39.90 -16.58
N THR A 103 0.82 -39.55 -15.38
CA THR A 103 0.17 -39.87 -14.10
C THR A 103 0.42 -38.79 -13.05
N ASP A 104 -0.43 -38.72 -12.02
CA ASP A 104 -0.21 -37.86 -10.85
C ASP A 104 1.12 -38.18 -10.13
N ALA A 105 1.56 -39.45 -10.18
CA ALA A 105 2.81 -39.87 -9.57
C ALA A 105 4.03 -39.25 -10.26
N GLU A 106 4.01 -39.15 -11.59
CA GLU A 106 5.07 -38.50 -12.37
C GLU A 106 5.14 -36.99 -12.06
N LEU A 107 3.99 -36.33 -11.94
CA LEU A 107 3.91 -34.92 -11.55
C LEU A 107 4.50 -34.71 -10.16
N ARG A 108 4.09 -35.55 -9.17
CA ARG A 108 4.58 -35.49 -7.79
C ARG A 108 6.09 -35.75 -7.71
N GLU A 109 6.63 -36.64 -8.53
CA GLU A 109 8.08 -36.84 -8.62
C GLU A 109 8.81 -35.59 -9.13
N CYS A 110 8.31 -34.97 -10.20
CA CYS A 110 8.84 -33.72 -10.73
C CYS A 110 8.78 -32.57 -9.69
N PHE A 111 7.67 -32.48 -8.95
CA PHE A 111 7.48 -31.52 -7.87
C PHE A 111 8.52 -31.71 -6.76
N ASN A 112 8.65 -32.94 -6.25
CA ASN A 112 9.60 -33.27 -5.19
C ASN A 112 11.05 -33.01 -5.63
N HIS A 113 11.38 -33.28 -6.88
CA HIS A 113 12.68 -32.94 -7.46
C HIS A 113 12.91 -31.42 -7.49
N ALA A 114 11.90 -30.63 -7.87
CA ALA A 114 11.98 -29.17 -7.86
C ALA A 114 12.13 -28.57 -6.44
N VAL A 115 11.51 -29.19 -5.43
CA VAL A 115 11.74 -28.85 -4.01
C VAL A 115 13.17 -29.21 -3.58
N ALA A 116 13.63 -30.42 -3.89
CA ALA A 116 14.97 -30.90 -3.53
C ALA A 116 16.09 -30.04 -4.16
N THR A 117 15.87 -29.54 -5.39
CA THR A 117 16.78 -28.65 -6.10
C THR A 117 16.60 -27.17 -5.77
N LYS A 118 15.69 -26.84 -4.83
CA LYS A 118 15.38 -25.46 -4.40
C LYS A 118 14.89 -24.54 -5.52
N SER A 119 14.34 -25.12 -6.60
CA SER A 119 13.56 -24.34 -7.58
C SER A 119 12.18 -23.97 -7.02
N ILE A 120 11.68 -24.79 -6.10
CA ILE A 120 10.48 -24.54 -5.29
C ILE A 120 10.92 -24.48 -3.82
N LEU A 121 10.45 -23.48 -3.08
CA LEU A 121 10.79 -23.26 -1.67
C LEU A 121 9.55 -23.41 -0.79
N PRO A 122 9.69 -23.98 0.42
CA PRO A 122 8.58 -24.04 1.36
C PRO A 122 8.19 -22.64 1.84
N MET A 123 6.91 -22.47 2.12
CA MET A 123 6.31 -21.35 2.84
C MET A 123 5.76 -21.86 4.18
N GLU A 124 5.28 -20.94 5.01
CA GLU A 124 4.43 -21.34 6.14
C GLU A 124 3.13 -22.00 5.63
N SER A 125 2.43 -22.72 6.50
CA SER A 125 1.13 -23.37 6.19
C SER A 125 1.17 -24.50 5.16
N GLN A 126 2.28 -25.24 5.05
CA GLN A 126 2.46 -26.39 4.12
C GLN A 126 2.38 -26.05 2.63
N LEU A 127 2.39 -24.76 2.29
CA LEU A 127 2.45 -24.28 0.91
C LEU A 127 3.90 -24.16 0.44
N PHE A 128 4.06 -24.02 -0.87
CA PHE A 128 5.32 -23.79 -1.55
C PHE A 128 5.20 -22.62 -2.52
N ARG A 129 6.34 -22.05 -2.91
CA ARG A 129 6.45 -21.01 -3.93
C ARG A 129 7.62 -21.26 -4.86
N LEU A 130 7.60 -20.60 -6.02
CA LEU A 130 8.77 -20.52 -6.90
C LEU A 130 9.90 -19.70 -6.24
N ALA A 131 11.13 -20.18 -6.35
CA ALA A 131 12.30 -19.57 -5.70
C ALA A 131 12.72 -18.25 -6.36
N ASP A 132 12.54 -18.14 -7.68
CA ASP A 132 12.95 -17.03 -8.53
C ASP A 132 11.86 -15.93 -8.66
N ARG A 133 10.73 -16.09 -7.98
CA ARG A 133 9.64 -15.11 -7.96
C ARG A 133 9.52 -14.41 -6.60
N PRO A 134 9.16 -13.12 -6.60
CA PRO A 134 8.83 -12.42 -5.36
C PRO A 134 7.58 -13.05 -4.73
N VAL A 135 7.49 -12.95 -3.41
CA VAL A 135 6.25 -13.26 -2.70
C VAL A 135 5.22 -12.19 -3.04
N GLU A 136 4.02 -12.62 -3.39
CA GLU A 136 2.91 -11.73 -3.75
C GLU A 136 1.76 -11.91 -2.77
N ASN A 137 1.02 -10.83 -2.51
CA ASN A 137 -0.15 -10.81 -1.63
C ASN A 137 -1.37 -10.24 -2.37
N GLY A 138 -2.51 -10.18 -1.69
CA GLY A 138 -3.75 -9.61 -2.25
C GLY A 138 -3.61 -8.19 -2.83
N SER A 139 -2.71 -7.35 -2.31
CA SER A 139 -2.49 -6.00 -2.84
C SER A 139 -1.83 -5.98 -4.23
N CYS A 140 -1.33 -7.13 -4.68
CA CYS A 140 -0.83 -7.32 -6.05
C CYS A 140 -1.91 -7.49 -7.11
N ILE A 141 -3.17 -7.71 -6.71
CA ILE A 141 -4.27 -7.86 -7.64
C ILE A 141 -4.73 -6.50 -8.15
N ASP A 142 -4.43 -6.28 -9.43
CA ASP A 142 -4.79 -5.08 -10.16
C ASP A 142 -6.19 -5.24 -10.76
N THR A 143 -7.16 -4.56 -10.16
CA THR A 143 -8.56 -4.56 -10.61
C THR A 143 -8.88 -3.42 -11.58
N ARG A 144 -7.89 -2.60 -11.92
CA ARG A 144 -8.07 -1.41 -12.75
C ARG A 144 -8.49 -1.77 -14.16
N GLN A 145 -9.30 -0.90 -14.77
CA GLN A 145 -9.60 -0.99 -16.18
C GLN A 145 -8.37 -0.61 -17.03
N ALA A 146 -8.31 -1.11 -18.26
CA ALA A 146 -7.24 -0.75 -19.17
C ALA A 146 -7.21 0.77 -19.41
N GLY A 147 -6.07 1.41 -19.14
CA GLY A 147 -5.92 2.87 -19.26
C GLY A 147 -6.18 3.65 -17.98
N ASP A 148 -6.62 3.02 -16.89
CA ASP A 148 -6.75 3.70 -15.59
C ASP A 148 -5.37 4.00 -14.98
N LEU A 149 -5.05 5.30 -14.93
CA LEU A 149 -3.76 5.81 -14.48
C LEU A 149 -3.66 5.93 -12.96
N LEU A 150 -4.76 5.89 -12.22
CA LEU A 150 -4.71 5.98 -10.76
C LEU A 150 -4.26 4.63 -10.18
N PRO A 151 -3.12 4.53 -9.46
CA PRO A 151 -2.70 3.27 -8.84
C PRO A 151 -3.74 2.72 -7.86
N SER A 152 -3.59 1.46 -7.45
CA SER A 152 -4.35 0.98 -6.31
C SER A 152 -4.03 1.78 -5.05
N ARG A 153 -5.01 1.95 -4.15
CA ARG A 153 -4.84 2.74 -2.92
C ARG A 153 -3.57 2.40 -2.15
N ASP A 154 -3.28 1.11 -1.97
CA ASP A 154 -2.11 0.63 -1.22
C ASP A 154 -0.79 0.81 -1.97
N ARG A 155 -0.85 1.09 -3.28
CA ARG A 155 0.31 1.33 -4.15
C ARG A 155 0.47 2.80 -4.52
N ASP A 156 -0.45 3.67 -4.12
CA ASP A 156 -0.35 5.08 -4.40
C ASP A 156 0.64 5.76 -3.44
N GLN A 157 1.83 6.06 -3.96
CA GLN A 157 2.90 6.69 -3.20
C GLN A 157 2.53 8.07 -2.65
N VAL A 158 1.54 8.77 -3.23
CA VAL A 158 1.04 10.04 -2.69
C VAL A 158 0.27 9.80 -1.39
N LEU A 159 -0.60 8.78 -1.37
CA LEU A 159 -1.33 8.38 -0.16
C LEU A 159 -0.37 7.78 0.88
N THR A 160 0.63 7.01 0.46
CA THR A 160 1.71 6.53 1.35
C THR A 160 2.45 7.70 2.00
N LEU A 161 2.83 8.72 1.22
CA LEU A 161 3.49 9.92 1.73
C LEU A 161 2.60 10.67 2.75
N GLN A 162 1.31 10.77 2.47
CA GLN A 162 0.34 11.36 3.40
C GLN A 162 0.27 10.57 4.72
N VAL A 163 0.01 9.28 4.64
CA VAL A 163 -0.29 8.44 5.81
C VAL A 163 0.96 8.22 6.67
N HIS A 164 2.10 7.91 6.07
CA HIS A 164 3.30 7.51 6.81
C HIS A 164 4.19 8.67 7.24
N HIS A 165 4.04 9.86 6.62
CA HIS A 165 4.90 11.00 6.93
C HIS A 165 4.10 12.23 7.31
N PHE A 166 3.14 12.65 6.49
CA PHE A 166 2.43 13.90 6.74
C PHE A 166 1.52 13.84 7.98
N HIS A 167 0.77 12.76 8.19
CA HIS A 167 -0.09 12.62 9.38
C HIS A 167 0.72 12.69 10.69
N ALA A 168 1.92 12.13 10.72
CA ALA A 168 2.81 12.27 11.87
C ALA A 168 3.23 13.74 12.07
N ALA A 169 3.54 14.48 10.99
CA ALA A 169 3.81 15.91 11.09
C ALA A 169 2.59 16.68 11.64
N ASP A 170 1.38 16.37 11.16
CA ASP A 170 0.14 17.04 11.54
C ASP A 170 -0.17 16.85 13.02
N LEU A 171 -0.10 15.60 13.50
CA LEU A 171 -0.28 15.28 14.91
C LEU A 171 0.72 16.02 15.81
N MET A 172 1.98 16.06 15.41
CA MET A 172 3.03 16.75 16.19
C MET A 172 2.81 18.27 16.21
N LEU A 173 2.34 18.86 15.11
CA LEU A 173 2.01 20.29 15.06
C LEU A 173 0.83 20.62 15.96
N GLU A 174 -0.22 19.80 15.97
CA GLU A 174 -1.40 19.99 16.82
C GLU A 174 -1.03 20.01 18.31
N HIS A 175 -0.20 19.05 18.74
CA HIS A 175 0.28 19.02 20.13
C HIS A 175 1.20 20.19 20.48
N TYR A 176 2.10 20.57 19.56
CA TYR A 176 2.94 21.75 19.72
C TYR A 176 2.10 23.03 19.87
N ASP A 177 1.09 23.23 19.01
CA ASP A 177 0.24 24.42 19.03
C ASP A 177 -0.64 24.48 20.27
N SER A 178 -1.09 23.33 20.77
CA SER A 178 -1.83 23.24 22.05
C SER A 178 -0.97 23.70 23.24
N LEU A 179 0.29 23.27 23.31
CA LEU A 179 1.23 23.72 24.35
C LEU A 179 1.63 25.19 24.17
N LEU A 180 1.79 25.66 22.93
CA LEU A 180 2.05 27.07 22.64
C LEU A 180 0.89 27.96 23.11
N ALA A 181 -0.36 27.54 22.86
CA ALA A 181 -1.54 28.24 23.34
C ALA A 181 -1.60 28.28 24.88
N LYS A 182 -1.27 27.17 25.55
CA LYS A 182 -1.15 27.09 27.01
C LYS A 182 -0.10 28.06 27.55
N TRP A 183 1.09 28.10 26.94
CA TRP A 183 2.14 29.05 27.30
C TRP A 183 1.68 30.49 27.12
N ASN A 184 1.09 30.84 25.97
CA ASN A 184 0.61 32.19 25.70
C ASN A 184 -0.43 32.66 26.73
N LYS A 185 -1.30 31.76 27.19
CA LYS A 185 -2.34 32.06 28.20
C LYS A 185 -1.80 32.20 29.62
N THR A 186 -0.86 31.34 30.02
CA THR A 186 -0.46 31.18 31.43
C THR A 186 0.95 31.66 31.76
N GLN A 187 1.76 31.89 30.72
CA GLN A 187 3.20 32.17 30.80
C GLN A 187 3.96 31.11 31.62
N ARG A 188 3.43 29.89 31.69
CA ARG A 188 3.98 28.79 32.47
C ARG A 188 3.69 27.44 31.82
N LEU A 189 4.73 26.63 31.68
CA LEU A 189 4.62 25.21 31.32
C LEU A 189 5.23 24.36 32.45
N SER A 190 4.68 23.17 32.68
CA SER A 190 5.29 22.19 33.58
C SER A 190 6.66 21.74 33.02
N ARG A 191 7.47 21.04 33.81
CA ARG A 191 8.75 20.51 33.33
C ARG A 191 8.57 19.50 32.19
N ASP A 192 7.53 18.68 32.30
CA ASP A 192 7.19 17.68 31.28
C ASP A 192 6.69 18.39 30.03
N ASP A 193 5.77 19.35 30.16
CA ASP A 193 5.28 20.16 29.05
C ASP A 193 6.42 20.90 28.32
N GLN A 194 7.44 21.38 29.03
CA GLN A 194 8.60 22.04 28.40
C GLN A 194 9.43 21.07 27.57
N SER A 195 9.54 19.82 28.03
CA SER A 195 10.24 18.76 27.30
C SER A 195 9.42 18.35 26.07
N ASP A 196 8.13 18.11 26.26
CA ASP A 196 7.18 17.77 25.21
C ASP A 196 7.08 18.86 24.14
N PHE A 197 7.05 20.13 24.54
CA PHE A 197 7.04 21.28 23.64
C PHE A 197 8.21 21.21 22.63
N ARG A 198 9.41 20.87 23.11
CA ARG A 198 10.61 20.74 22.26
C ARG A 198 10.54 19.50 21.38
N VAL A 199 10.06 18.38 21.93
CA VAL A 199 9.91 17.11 21.20
C VAL A 199 8.90 17.28 20.07
N TYR A 200 7.69 17.77 20.36
CA TYR A 200 6.65 17.96 19.36
C TYR A 200 7.07 18.93 18.26
N MET A 201 7.66 20.08 18.59
CA MET A 201 8.17 21.01 17.58
C MET A 201 9.22 20.35 16.68
N SER A 202 10.17 19.63 17.28
CA SER A 202 11.27 19.02 16.55
C SER A 202 10.82 17.85 15.68
N SER A 203 9.92 17.01 16.19
CA SER A 203 9.24 15.93 15.46
C SER A 203 8.40 16.46 14.31
N TRP A 204 7.59 17.50 14.54
CA TRP A 204 6.82 18.16 13.48
C TRP A 204 7.73 18.61 12.33
N LEU A 205 8.75 19.43 12.62
CA LEU A 205 9.67 19.93 11.59
C LEU A 205 10.43 18.79 10.90
N GLY A 206 10.77 17.73 11.63
CA GLY A 206 11.40 16.53 11.08
C GLY A 206 10.52 15.80 10.06
N PHE A 207 9.29 15.47 10.43
CA PHE A 207 8.33 14.82 9.54
C PHE A 207 7.91 15.73 8.38
N LEU A 208 7.78 17.04 8.61
CA LEU A 208 7.52 18.01 7.54
C LEU A 208 8.65 18.02 6.51
N ALA A 209 9.92 17.98 6.96
CA ALA A 209 11.07 17.89 6.07
C ALA A 209 11.06 16.59 5.24
N VAL A 210 10.76 15.44 5.85
CA VAL A 210 10.64 14.15 5.14
C VAL A 210 9.48 14.19 4.15
N THR A 211 8.35 14.80 4.51
CA THR A 211 7.20 14.95 3.62
C THR A 211 7.56 15.80 2.40
N CYS A 212 8.23 16.94 2.61
CA CYS A 212 8.72 17.79 1.52
C CYS A 212 9.72 17.05 0.62
N GLU A 213 10.60 16.23 1.20
CA GLU A 213 11.54 15.40 0.46
C GLU A 213 10.81 14.37 -0.43
N GLY A 214 9.82 13.68 0.13
CA GLY A 214 8.97 12.75 -0.61
C GLY A 214 8.21 13.43 -1.75
N PHE A 215 7.59 14.59 -1.48
CA PHE A 215 6.86 15.37 -2.48
C PHE A 215 7.75 15.72 -3.69
N ARG A 216 9.01 16.11 -3.44
CA ARG A 216 10.01 16.38 -4.49
C ARG A 216 10.43 15.11 -5.23
N LYS A 217 10.69 14.01 -4.51
CA LYS A 217 11.12 12.73 -5.10
C LYS A 217 10.07 12.16 -6.04
N LEU A 218 8.80 12.33 -5.71
CA LEU A 218 7.67 11.93 -6.56
C LEU A 218 7.53 12.79 -7.82
N LYS A 219 8.24 13.93 -7.92
CA LYS A 219 8.12 14.89 -9.02
C LYS A 219 6.64 15.24 -9.25
N MET A 220 5.96 15.65 -8.19
CA MET A 220 4.49 15.74 -8.12
C MET A 220 3.82 16.40 -9.34
N TYR A 221 4.42 17.46 -9.91
CA TYR A 221 3.90 18.08 -11.12
C TYR A 221 3.79 17.10 -12.30
N LEU A 222 4.87 16.38 -12.61
CA LEU A 222 4.89 15.38 -13.69
C LEU A 222 4.03 14.16 -13.37
N LEU A 223 3.92 13.81 -12.08
CA LEU A 223 3.04 12.74 -11.64
C LEU A 223 1.57 13.08 -11.95
N LEU A 224 1.12 14.26 -11.55
CA LEU A 224 -0.25 14.73 -11.79
C LEU A 224 -0.55 14.94 -13.28
N ASN A 225 0.42 15.42 -14.05
CA ASN A 225 0.21 15.77 -15.45
C ASN A 225 0.23 14.54 -16.39
N ASP A 226 1.13 13.58 -16.13
CA ASP A 226 1.44 12.52 -17.09
C ASP A 226 1.06 11.11 -16.59
N HIS A 227 0.84 10.94 -15.28
CA HIS A 227 0.69 9.62 -14.64
C HIS A 227 -0.54 9.53 -13.74
N ARG A 228 -1.49 10.47 -13.89
CA ARG A 228 -2.77 10.48 -13.19
C ARG A 228 -3.90 10.81 -14.17
N PRO A 229 -5.15 10.48 -13.81
CA PRO A 229 -6.32 10.91 -14.57
C PRO A 229 -6.34 12.42 -14.79
N VAL A 230 -6.95 12.89 -15.87
CA VAL A 230 -6.87 14.29 -16.32
C VAL A 230 -7.42 15.28 -15.27
N GLU A 231 -8.40 14.82 -14.48
CA GLU A 231 -9.03 15.55 -13.38
C GLU A 231 -8.01 15.96 -12.30
N TYR A 232 -6.92 15.22 -12.14
CA TYR A 232 -5.85 15.55 -11.18
C TYR A 232 -5.05 16.79 -11.59
N GLN A 233 -5.18 17.26 -12.83
CA GLN A 233 -4.59 18.51 -13.25
C GLN A 233 -5.19 19.73 -12.53
N GLU A 234 -6.37 19.59 -11.92
CA GLU A 234 -6.96 20.60 -11.04
C GLU A 234 -6.06 20.93 -9.83
N LEU A 235 -5.20 19.99 -9.41
CA LEU A 235 -4.26 20.20 -8.31
C LEU A 235 -2.97 20.92 -8.72
N LEU A 236 -2.73 21.16 -10.01
CA LEU A 236 -1.48 21.77 -10.49
C LEU A 236 -1.22 23.17 -9.91
N PRO A 237 -2.21 24.08 -9.74
CA PRO A 237 -1.99 25.37 -9.09
C PRO A 237 -1.46 25.23 -7.66
N GLU A 238 -2.04 24.32 -6.86
CA GLU A 238 -1.61 24.02 -5.50
C GLU A 238 -0.21 23.37 -5.48
N CYS A 239 0.00 22.38 -6.35
CA CYS A 239 1.29 21.72 -6.52
C CYS A 239 2.40 22.72 -6.89
N ASN A 240 2.13 23.68 -7.77
CA ASN A 240 3.09 24.70 -8.18
C ASN A 240 3.41 25.68 -7.05
N LYS A 241 2.40 26.08 -6.27
CA LYS A 241 2.60 26.88 -5.05
C LYS A 241 3.50 26.14 -4.06
N LEU A 242 3.20 24.88 -3.77
CA LEU A 242 3.99 24.02 -2.90
C LEU A 242 5.43 23.85 -3.40
N ASN A 243 5.63 23.53 -4.68
CA ASN A 243 6.95 23.37 -5.26
C ASN A 243 7.81 24.63 -5.07
N ARG A 244 7.25 25.83 -5.29
CA ARG A 244 7.96 27.09 -5.05
C ARG A 244 8.35 27.26 -3.59
N ALA A 245 7.40 27.06 -2.67
CA ALA A 245 7.65 27.21 -1.23
C ALA A 245 8.67 26.19 -0.70
N ILE A 246 8.54 24.93 -1.11
CA ILE A 246 9.47 23.86 -0.75
C ILE A 246 10.87 24.17 -1.31
N ASN A 247 11.01 24.53 -2.59
CA ASN A 247 12.32 24.83 -3.17
C ASN A 247 13.01 26.02 -2.47
N ALA A 248 12.26 27.02 -2.01
CA ALA A 248 12.81 28.17 -1.31
C ALA A 248 13.34 27.83 0.11
N HIS A 249 12.78 26.81 0.77
CA HIS A 249 12.99 26.62 2.22
C HIS A 249 13.48 25.24 2.63
N PHE A 250 13.41 24.24 1.76
CA PHE A 250 13.69 22.83 2.08
C PHE A 250 15.08 22.62 2.69
N ASP A 251 16.11 23.30 2.20
CA ASP A 251 17.46 23.10 2.73
C ASP A 251 17.58 23.52 4.21
N SER A 252 16.84 24.53 4.63
CA SER A 252 16.80 24.94 6.04
C SER A 252 16.09 23.87 6.90
N LEU A 253 14.97 23.33 6.43
CA LEU A 253 14.28 22.20 7.09
C LEU A 253 15.16 20.96 7.19
N ARG A 254 15.84 20.60 6.10
CA ARG A 254 16.71 19.44 6.02
C ARG A 254 17.87 19.53 6.99
N LYS A 255 18.55 20.69 7.05
CA LYS A 255 19.63 20.95 8.02
C LYS A 255 19.13 20.85 9.46
N TYR A 256 17.97 21.44 9.76
CA TYR A 256 17.36 21.33 11.09
C TYR A 256 17.08 19.87 11.46
N ARG A 257 16.38 19.12 10.59
CA ARG A 257 16.07 17.69 10.80
C ARG A 257 17.34 16.88 11.06
N ASN A 258 18.35 17.03 10.21
CA ASN A 258 19.58 16.23 10.33
C ASN A 258 20.26 16.47 11.68
N ASN A 259 20.31 17.72 12.16
CA ASN A 259 20.85 17.99 13.49
C ASN A 259 19.95 17.46 14.60
N VAL A 260 18.62 17.46 14.46
CA VAL A 260 17.74 16.98 15.52
C VAL A 260 17.78 15.46 15.68
N PHE A 261 17.77 14.72 14.58
CA PHE A 261 17.56 13.26 14.57
C PHE A 261 18.85 12.44 14.39
N HIS A 262 19.98 13.10 14.18
CA HIS A 262 21.31 12.47 14.29
C HIS A 262 22.02 13.00 15.54
N LEU A 263 22.95 12.21 16.09
CA LEU A 263 23.76 12.64 17.22
C LEU A 263 24.50 13.93 16.84
N ARG A 264 24.27 15.01 17.58
CA ARG A 264 24.78 16.34 17.25
C ARG A 264 26.24 16.49 17.67
N ASP A 265 27.04 16.99 16.74
CA ASP A 265 28.35 17.57 17.05
C ASP A 265 28.25 19.07 17.40
N THR A 266 27.24 19.79 16.87
CA THR A 266 27.04 21.23 17.11
C THR A 266 25.56 21.62 17.19
N ALA A 267 25.26 22.77 17.83
CA ALA A 267 23.90 23.32 17.95
C ALA A 267 23.60 24.47 16.97
N VAL A 268 24.57 24.86 16.13
CA VAL A 268 24.52 26.09 15.31
C VAL A 268 23.31 26.10 14.38
N ASP A 269 23.13 25.04 13.58
CA ASP A 269 22.00 24.97 12.64
C ASP A 269 20.62 24.97 13.33
N THR A 270 20.52 24.42 14.54
CA THR A 270 19.27 24.46 15.33
C THR A 270 18.96 25.88 15.80
N LEU A 271 19.98 26.58 16.31
CA LEU A 271 19.85 27.96 16.77
C LEU A 271 19.58 28.91 15.61
N ASP A 272 20.27 28.73 14.49
CA ASP A 272 20.04 29.50 13.26
C ASP A 272 18.62 29.30 12.76
N PHE A 273 18.09 28.07 12.78
CA PHE A 273 16.71 27.79 12.40
C PHE A 273 15.70 28.53 13.28
N LEU A 274 15.94 28.57 14.58
CA LEU A 274 15.04 29.18 15.57
C LEU A 274 15.34 30.66 15.81
N ALA A 275 16.23 31.28 15.03
CA ALA A 275 16.56 32.69 15.17
C ALA A 275 15.29 33.56 15.04
N PRO A 276 14.98 34.44 16.02
CA PRO A 276 13.71 35.19 16.09
C PRO A 276 13.36 35.95 14.81
N ASN A 277 14.35 36.48 14.11
CA ASN A 277 14.18 37.30 12.91
C ASN A 277 14.11 36.49 11.61
N ALA A 278 14.34 35.17 11.66
CA ALA A 278 14.39 34.34 10.46
C ALA A 278 12.99 33.92 9.96
N GLY A 279 11.93 34.09 10.77
CA GLY A 279 10.55 33.80 10.38
C GLY A 279 10.29 32.33 9.99
N ARG A 280 11.20 31.41 10.35
CA ARG A 280 11.23 30.05 9.78
C ARG A 280 10.07 29.17 10.17
N LEU A 281 9.60 29.32 11.41
CA LEU A 281 8.38 28.65 11.86
C LEU A 281 7.13 29.13 11.09
N GLY A 282 7.10 30.40 10.67
CA GLY A 282 5.97 30.96 9.93
C GLY A 282 5.81 30.33 8.55
N TRP A 283 6.86 30.32 7.73
CA TRP A 283 6.78 29.65 6.43
C TRP A 283 6.68 28.12 6.57
N ALA A 284 7.23 27.50 7.62
CA ALA A 284 7.07 26.07 7.85
C ALA A 284 5.59 25.70 8.11
N LYS A 285 4.88 26.50 8.92
CA LYS A 285 3.42 26.36 9.10
C LYS A 285 2.66 26.59 7.80
N SER A 286 3.09 27.54 6.96
CA SER A 286 2.45 27.77 5.66
C SER A 286 2.61 26.57 4.73
N ILE A 287 3.82 26.00 4.62
CA ILE A 287 4.05 24.78 3.84
C ILE A 287 3.21 23.63 4.38
N HIS A 288 3.16 23.47 5.70
CA HIS A 288 2.34 22.44 6.36
C HIS A 288 0.86 22.56 5.98
N ALA A 289 0.29 23.76 6.10
CA ALA A 289 -1.10 24.02 5.75
C ALA A 289 -1.38 23.75 4.27
N ASP A 290 -0.48 24.18 3.37
CA ASP A 290 -0.60 23.93 1.94
C ASP A 290 -0.52 22.41 1.62
N LEU A 291 0.35 21.66 2.30
CA LEU A 291 0.41 20.19 2.17
C LEU A 291 -0.87 19.54 2.69
N LYS A 292 -1.42 19.99 3.82
CA LYS A 292 -2.68 19.49 4.39
C LYS A 292 -3.81 19.62 3.38
N GLN A 293 -3.94 20.80 2.78
CA GLN A 293 -4.96 21.08 1.77
C GLN A 293 -4.76 20.21 0.53
N PHE A 294 -3.53 20.15 0.00
CA PHE A 294 -3.21 19.35 -1.18
C PHE A 294 -3.55 17.87 -0.98
N PHE A 295 -3.11 17.26 0.13
CA PHE A 295 -3.40 15.86 0.41
C PHE A 295 -4.90 15.60 0.62
N SER A 296 -5.63 16.54 1.23
CA SER A 296 -7.08 16.44 1.35
C SER A 296 -7.76 16.42 -0.02
N ASN A 297 -7.38 17.36 -0.90
CA ASN A 297 -7.94 17.45 -2.25
C ASN A 297 -7.59 16.23 -3.11
N TYR A 298 -6.34 15.77 -3.02
CA TYR A 298 -5.88 14.55 -3.68
C TYR A 298 -6.69 13.32 -3.24
N ARG A 299 -6.93 13.16 -1.93
CA ARG A 299 -7.76 12.07 -1.41
C ARG A 299 -9.20 12.15 -1.92
N ILE A 300 -9.79 13.34 -1.99
CA ILE A 300 -11.15 13.52 -2.54
C ILE A 300 -11.20 13.04 -3.99
N LEU A 301 -10.23 13.43 -4.82
CA LEU A 301 -10.14 12.95 -6.20
C LEU A 301 -9.95 11.43 -6.29
N CYS A 302 -9.21 10.82 -5.36
CA CYS A 302 -9.09 9.37 -5.29
C CYS A 302 -10.44 8.71 -5.02
N GLU A 303 -11.18 9.19 -4.01
CA GLU A 303 -12.49 8.64 -3.65
C GLU A 303 -13.50 8.77 -4.80
N CYS A 304 -13.57 9.93 -5.45
CA CYS A 304 -14.40 10.12 -6.64
C CYS A 304 -14.03 9.12 -7.75
N HIS A 305 -12.74 9.03 -8.07
CA HIS A 305 -12.25 8.12 -9.12
C HIS A 305 -12.57 6.66 -8.80
N TYR A 306 -12.41 6.23 -7.55
CA TYR A 306 -12.70 4.86 -7.15
C TYR A 306 -14.18 4.51 -7.32
N LEU A 307 -15.08 5.41 -6.93
CA LEU A 307 -16.52 5.21 -7.08
C LEU A 307 -16.96 5.22 -8.55
N GLU A 308 -16.37 6.09 -9.38
CA GLU A 308 -16.71 6.22 -10.80
C GLU A 308 -16.19 5.06 -11.66
N ASN A 309 -15.14 4.36 -11.21
CA ASN A 309 -14.47 3.30 -11.97
C ASN A 309 -14.69 1.89 -11.39
N GLU A 310 -15.77 1.67 -10.64
CA GLU A 310 -16.13 0.37 -10.04
C GLU A 310 -15.05 -0.20 -9.10
N ARG A 311 -14.28 0.69 -8.45
CA ARG A 311 -13.22 0.36 -7.48
C ARG A 311 -13.68 0.65 -6.04
N GLU A 312 -14.96 0.40 -5.74
CA GLU A 312 -15.55 0.67 -4.42
C GLU A 312 -14.78 0.02 -3.27
N SER A 313 -14.20 -1.16 -3.49
CA SER A 313 -13.36 -1.85 -2.50
C SER A 313 -12.12 -1.06 -2.05
N GLU A 314 -11.71 -0.04 -2.80
CA GLU A 314 -10.59 0.85 -2.47
C GLU A 314 -11.04 2.15 -1.78
N SER A 315 -12.33 2.48 -1.90
CA SER A 315 -12.94 3.68 -1.34
C SER A 315 -13.19 3.55 0.16
N GLU A 316 -13.04 4.65 0.90
CA GLU A 316 -13.48 4.72 2.31
C GLU A 316 -15.00 4.59 2.49
N PHE A 317 -15.76 4.84 1.41
CA PHE A 317 -17.21 4.79 1.36
C PHE A 317 -17.76 3.47 0.78
N GLY A 318 -16.88 2.60 0.27
CA GLY A 318 -17.27 1.28 -0.22
C GLY A 318 -17.75 0.36 0.90
N PRO A 319 -18.39 -0.78 0.54
CA PRO A 319 -18.83 -1.77 1.51
C PRO A 319 -17.63 -2.31 2.30
N LYS A 320 -17.55 -1.92 3.59
CA LYS A 320 -16.59 -2.50 4.52
C LYS A 320 -17.18 -3.81 5.01
N VAL A 321 -16.68 -4.93 4.49
CA VAL A 321 -16.99 -6.24 5.05
C VAL A 321 -16.26 -6.32 6.39
N HIS A 322 -16.99 -6.03 7.47
CA HIS A 322 -16.52 -6.19 8.85
C HIS A 322 -16.80 -7.60 9.37
#